data_AF-A0A1I7FA71-F1
#
_entry.id   AF-A0A1I7FA71-F1
#
_cell.length_a   1.000
_cell.length_b   1.000
_cell.length_c   1.000
_cell.angle_alpha   90.00
_cell.angle_beta   90.00
_cell.angle_gamma   90.00
#
_symmetry.space_group_name_H-M   'P 1'
#
loop_
_entity.id
_entity.type
_entity.pdbx_description
1 polymer ?
#
loop_
_entity_poly.entity_id
_entity_poly.type
_entity_poly.pdbx_seq_one_letter_code
_entity_poly.pdbx_strand_id
1 'polypeptide(L)'
;MKADTNYFEYLCSMARLSSQRYRKYRGLLRHLYQVEFRYIHPMDENRVFDAIDLRREYFDRGDVGDTASVLEVLLAFSRRIETEIMSDDPDRDRIERWFWVMLENLGLLEDGIYDSEEEINRILDIWMDRKFTKKGHGNIFSTSKSDTDLRDVEFWWQMQRYMVEKYGN
;
A
#
# COMPACT_ATOMS: atom_id res chain seq x y z
N MET A 1 -17.21 2.66 -11.43
CA MET A 1 -17.67 1.48 -10.68
C MET A 1 -18.29 1.96 -9.38
N LYS A 2 -19.56 1.65 -9.07
CA LYS A 2 -20.13 2.01 -7.75
C LYS A 2 -19.37 1.21 -6.71
N ALA A 3 -18.76 1.88 -5.73
CA ALA A 3 -18.12 1.27 -4.59
C ALA A 3 -19.11 0.32 -3.90
N ASP A 4 -18.86 -0.99 -3.94
CA ASP A 4 -19.56 -1.94 -3.09
C ASP A 4 -19.16 -1.62 -1.63
N THR A 5 -20.13 -1.17 -0.84
CA THR A 5 -19.92 -0.84 0.58
C THR A 5 -19.36 -2.04 1.34
N ASN A 6 -19.76 -3.27 1.01
CA ASN A 6 -19.31 -4.46 1.71
C ASN A 6 -17.83 -4.76 1.45
N TYR A 7 -17.38 -4.54 0.21
CA TYR A 7 -15.97 -4.73 -0.14
C TYR A 7 -15.07 -3.68 0.50
N PHE A 8 -15.51 -2.41 0.54
CA PHE A 8 -14.77 -1.38 1.28
C PHE A 8 -14.64 -1.70 2.77
N GLU A 9 -15.71 -2.18 3.42
CA GLU A 9 -15.63 -2.59 4.83
C GLU A 9 -14.70 -3.80 5.03
N TYR A 10 -14.66 -4.73 4.07
CA TYR A 10 -13.71 -5.84 4.09
C TYR A 10 -12.26 -5.33 4.05
N LEU A 11 -11.91 -4.42 3.15
CA LEU A 11 -10.58 -3.79 3.10
C LEU A 11 -10.26 -3.03 4.41
N CYS A 12 -11.25 -2.31 4.96
CA CYS A 12 -11.12 -1.64 6.25
C CYS A 12 -10.88 -2.60 7.42
N SER A 13 -11.43 -3.82 7.35
CA SER A 13 -11.21 -4.86 8.35
C SER A 13 -9.75 -5.34 8.34
N MET A 14 -9.15 -5.51 7.15
CA MET A 14 -7.73 -5.86 6.99
C MET A 14 -6.82 -4.75 7.55
N ALA A 15 -7.20 -3.48 7.36
CA ALA A 15 -6.49 -2.34 7.96
C ALA A 15 -6.74 -2.18 9.48
N ARG A 16 -7.57 -3.03 10.10
CA ARG A 16 -8.03 -2.92 11.50
C ARG A 16 -8.61 -1.55 11.85
N LEU A 17 -9.36 -0.97 10.92
CA LEU A 17 -9.92 0.37 11.05
C LEU A 17 -10.92 0.52 12.22
N SER A 18 -11.54 -0.58 12.67
CA SER A 18 -12.44 -0.60 13.83
C SER A 18 -11.71 -0.33 15.17
N SER A 19 -10.38 -0.51 15.22
CA SER A 19 -9.59 -0.22 16.41
C SER A 19 -9.60 1.27 16.74
N GLN A 20 -9.58 1.62 18.03
CA GLN A 20 -9.58 3.02 18.48
C GLN A 20 -8.40 3.83 17.90
N ARG A 21 -7.27 3.15 17.65
CA ARG A 21 -6.06 3.73 17.06
C ARG A 21 -6.28 4.26 15.65
N TYR A 22 -7.04 3.54 14.82
CA TYR A 22 -7.10 3.80 13.38
C TYR A 22 -8.42 4.40 12.91
N ARG A 23 -9.49 4.36 13.71
CA ARG A 23 -10.84 4.85 13.34
C ARG A 23 -10.85 6.25 12.70
N LYS A 24 -9.97 7.15 13.12
CA LYS A 24 -9.87 8.51 12.57
C LYS A 24 -9.47 8.57 11.08
N TYR A 25 -8.76 7.57 10.57
CA TYR A 25 -8.28 7.53 9.18
C TYR A 25 -9.32 6.99 8.17
N ARG A 26 -10.59 6.88 8.56
CA ARG A 26 -11.64 6.37 7.66
C ARG A 26 -11.84 7.24 6.41
N GLY A 27 -11.70 8.56 6.56
CA GLY A 27 -11.72 9.51 5.44
C GLY A 27 -10.57 9.25 4.47
N LEU A 28 -9.34 9.19 4.98
CA LEU A 28 -8.15 8.80 4.22
C LEU A 28 -8.35 7.48 3.46
N LEU A 29 -8.74 6.40 4.14
CA LEU A 29 -8.93 5.10 3.48
C LEU A 29 -10.03 5.15 2.41
N ARG A 30 -11.11 5.91 2.64
CA ARG A 30 -12.15 6.12 1.63
C ARG A 30 -11.59 6.81 0.38
N HIS A 31 -10.76 7.82 0.57
CA HIS A 31 -10.10 8.53 -0.52
C HIS A 31 -9.12 7.63 -1.28
N LEU A 32 -8.26 6.88 -0.57
CA LEU A 32 -7.35 5.91 -1.17
C LEU A 32 -8.08 4.82 -1.99
N TYR A 33 -9.31 4.48 -1.61
CA TYR A 33 -10.15 3.53 -2.34
C TYR A 33 -10.76 4.13 -3.62
N GLN A 34 -10.87 5.45 -3.71
CA GLN A 34 -11.38 6.15 -4.87
C GLN A 34 -10.29 6.51 -5.90
N VAL A 35 -9.04 6.61 -5.45
CA VAL A 35 -7.90 6.90 -6.32
C VAL A 35 -7.41 5.61 -6.98
N GLU A 36 -7.40 5.59 -8.32
CA GLU A 36 -6.81 4.51 -9.11
C GLU A 36 -5.28 4.49 -8.95
N PHE A 37 -4.72 3.30 -8.72
CA PHE A 37 -3.28 3.13 -8.67
C PHE A 37 -2.71 3.08 -10.09
N ARG A 38 -1.65 3.86 -10.31
CA ARG A 38 -0.92 3.92 -11.58
C ARG A 38 0.56 3.63 -11.36
N TYR A 39 1.19 3.02 -12.34
CA TYR A 39 2.59 2.63 -12.28
C TYR A 39 3.36 3.10 -13.52
N ILE A 40 4.64 3.43 -13.32
CA ILE A 40 5.57 3.73 -14.42
C ILE A 40 6.49 2.53 -14.69
N HIS A 41 6.88 1.79 -13.65
CA HIS A 41 7.72 0.62 -13.83
C HIS A 41 6.87 -0.56 -14.31
N PRO A 42 7.21 -1.23 -15.42
CA PRO A 42 6.40 -2.34 -15.93
C PRO A 42 6.20 -3.46 -14.91
N MET A 43 7.22 -3.78 -14.10
CA MET A 43 7.12 -4.85 -13.11
C MET A 43 6.21 -4.51 -11.91
N ASP A 44 5.83 -3.24 -11.73
CA ASP A 44 4.86 -2.84 -10.72
C ASP A 44 3.42 -3.14 -11.14
N GLU A 45 3.17 -3.57 -12.39
CA GLU A 45 1.90 -4.17 -12.81
C GLU A 45 1.53 -5.38 -11.92
N ASN A 46 2.53 -6.11 -11.43
CA ASN A 46 2.32 -7.20 -10.47
C ASN A 46 1.57 -6.74 -9.22
N ARG A 47 1.70 -5.46 -8.80
CA ARG A 47 0.96 -4.91 -7.66
C ARG A 47 -0.53 -4.73 -7.95
N VAL A 48 -0.88 -4.43 -9.20
CA VAL A 48 -2.27 -4.39 -9.67
C VAL A 48 -2.84 -5.82 -9.72
N PHE A 49 -2.07 -6.79 -10.21
CA PHE A 49 -2.48 -8.20 -10.18
C PHE A 49 -2.70 -8.72 -8.75
N ASP A 50 -1.78 -8.41 -7.81
CA ASP A 50 -1.93 -8.75 -6.40
C ASP A 50 -3.27 -8.22 -5.83
N ALA A 51 -3.65 -6.98 -6.19
CA ALA A 51 -4.90 -6.34 -5.79
C ALA A 51 -6.15 -6.96 -6.44
N ILE A 52 -6.08 -7.28 -7.74
CA ILE A 52 -7.16 -7.96 -8.45
C ILE A 52 -7.39 -9.36 -7.85
N ASP A 53 -6.34 -10.08 -7.50
CA ASP A 53 -6.48 -11.40 -6.89
C ASP A 53 -7.11 -11.32 -5.49
N LEU A 54 -6.77 -10.30 -4.70
CA LEU A 54 -7.48 -9.99 -3.45
C LEU A 54 -8.97 -9.73 -3.69
N ARG A 55 -9.31 -8.95 -4.73
CA ARG A 55 -10.70 -8.67 -5.11
C ARG A 55 -11.44 -9.93 -5.58
N ARG A 56 -10.81 -10.77 -6.41
CA ARG A 56 -11.38 -12.04 -6.90
C ARG A 56 -11.67 -13.01 -5.77
N GLU A 57 -10.80 -13.07 -4.77
CA GLU A 57 -11.03 -13.91 -3.59
C GLU A 57 -12.29 -13.48 -2.82
N TYR A 58 -12.50 -12.18 -2.68
CA TYR A 58 -13.69 -11.64 -2.01
C TYR A 58 -15.00 -11.93 -2.78
N PHE A 59 -14.99 -11.74 -4.10
CA PHE A 59 -16.18 -11.92 -4.95
C PHE A 59 -16.36 -13.33 -5.53
N ASP A 60 -15.60 -14.32 -5.05
CA ASP A 60 -15.64 -15.71 -5.52
C ASP A 60 -15.42 -15.86 -7.05
N ARG A 61 -14.32 -15.25 -7.53
CA ARG A 61 -13.74 -15.42 -8.89
C ARG A 61 -14.60 -14.95 -10.09
N GLY A 62 -15.41 -13.90 -9.90
CA GLY A 62 -16.13 -13.22 -10.99
C GLY A 62 -15.26 -12.30 -11.87
N ASP A 63 -15.89 -11.66 -12.86
CA ASP A 63 -15.31 -10.51 -13.55
C ASP A 63 -15.31 -9.31 -12.59
N VAL A 64 -14.12 -8.91 -12.16
CA VAL A 64 -13.92 -7.88 -11.13
C VAL A 64 -13.21 -6.64 -11.68
N GLY A 65 -13.06 -6.51 -13.00
CA GLY A 65 -12.29 -5.43 -13.64
C GLY A 65 -10.77 -5.63 -13.57
N ASP A 66 -10.05 -4.75 -14.27
CA ASP A 66 -8.60 -4.81 -14.51
C ASP A 66 -7.80 -3.65 -13.89
N THR A 67 -8.48 -2.69 -13.24
CA THR A 67 -7.84 -1.62 -12.48
C THR A 67 -7.98 -1.83 -10.97
N ALA A 68 -7.07 -1.25 -10.20
CA ALA A 68 -7.04 -1.34 -8.75
C ALA A 68 -6.93 0.05 -8.12
N SER A 69 -7.60 0.25 -6.99
CA SER A 69 -7.40 1.46 -6.17
C SER A 69 -6.09 1.41 -5.41
N VAL A 70 -5.60 2.57 -4.98
CA VAL A 70 -4.42 2.67 -4.10
C VAL A 70 -4.62 1.86 -2.81
N LEU A 71 -5.82 1.91 -2.22
CA LEU A 71 -6.11 1.14 -1.01
C LEU A 71 -5.93 -0.36 -1.22
N GLU A 72 -6.47 -0.90 -2.32
CA GLU A 72 -6.37 -2.32 -2.64
C GLU A 72 -4.92 -2.74 -2.89
N VAL A 73 -4.17 -1.93 -3.64
CA VAL A 73 -2.74 -2.20 -3.92
C VAL A 73 -1.93 -2.24 -2.63
N LEU A 74 -2.11 -1.27 -1.73
CA LEU A 74 -1.37 -1.25 -0.47
C LEU A 74 -1.74 -2.44 0.43
N LEU A 75 -3.02 -2.82 0.53
CA LEU A 75 -3.44 -3.96 1.35
C LEU A 75 -3.01 -5.31 0.75
N ALA A 76 -3.14 -5.49 -0.56
CA ALA A 76 -2.70 -6.69 -1.23
C ALA A 76 -1.18 -6.86 -1.14
N PHE A 77 -0.43 -5.76 -1.27
CA PHE A 77 1.01 -5.78 -1.10
C PHE A 77 1.41 -6.14 0.34
N SER A 78 0.73 -5.58 1.35
CA SER A 78 0.92 -5.99 2.76
C SER A 78 0.69 -7.48 2.99
N ARG A 79 -0.35 -8.05 2.39
CA ARG A 79 -0.64 -9.49 2.45
C ARG A 79 0.46 -10.33 1.79
N ARG A 80 0.97 -9.87 0.65
CA ARG A 80 2.08 -10.54 -0.05
C ARG A 80 3.36 -10.53 0.79
N ILE A 81 3.70 -9.40 1.41
CA ILE A 81 4.84 -9.28 2.32
C ILE A 81 4.72 -10.29 3.46
N GLU A 82 3.54 -10.36 4.08
CA GLU A 82 3.29 -11.27 5.20
C GLU A 82 3.45 -12.75 4.79
N THR A 83 2.92 -13.10 3.63
CA THR A 83 2.91 -14.49 3.12
C THR A 83 4.30 -14.94 2.64
N GLU A 84 5.03 -14.09 1.92
CA GLU A 84 6.27 -14.50 1.23
C GLU A 84 7.55 -14.21 2.01
N ILE A 85 7.53 -13.26 2.96
CA ILE A 85 8.73 -12.87 3.73
C ILE A 85 8.67 -13.37 5.18
N MET A 86 7.48 -13.46 5.77
CA MET A 86 7.32 -13.66 7.21
C MET A 86 6.64 -15.01 7.56
N SER A 87 6.74 -15.99 6.67
CA SER A 87 6.04 -17.30 6.68
C SER A 87 6.19 -18.15 7.96
N ASP A 88 7.14 -17.82 8.82
CA ASP A 88 7.53 -18.65 9.97
C ASP A 88 6.96 -18.16 11.32
N ASP A 89 6.14 -17.11 11.34
CA ASP A 89 5.49 -16.57 12.56
C ASP A 89 3.96 -16.81 12.53
N PRO A 90 3.47 -17.91 13.10
CA PRO A 90 2.08 -18.36 12.98
C PRO A 90 1.06 -17.55 13.80
N ASP A 91 1.49 -16.62 14.67
CA ASP A 91 0.61 -16.06 15.71
C ASP A 91 0.12 -14.64 15.47
N ARG A 92 0.49 -13.97 14.37
CA ARG A 92 -0.02 -12.61 14.07
C ARG A 92 -0.17 -12.36 12.58
N ASP A 93 -1.40 -12.24 12.11
CA ASP A 93 -1.71 -11.52 10.88
C ASP A 93 -1.23 -10.07 11.06
N ARG A 94 -0.12 -9.72 10.39
CA ARG A 94 0.52 -8.40 10.42
C ARG A 94 0.24 -7.59 9.15
N ILE A 95 -0.80 -7.94 8.38
CA ILE A 95 -1.21 -7.18 7.19
C ILE A 95 -1.40 -5.70 7.53
N GLU A 96 -2.04 -5.40 8.66
CA GLU A 96 -2.24 -4.02 9.08
C GLU A 96 -0.91 -3.34 9.36
N ARG A 97 0.05 -4.04 9.97
CA ARG A 97 1.36 -3.45 10.32
C ARG A 97 2.06 -2.93 9.08
N TRP A 98 2.15 -3.73 8.02
CA TRP A 98 2.80 -3.31 6.77
C TRP A 98 2.04 -2.20 6.07
N PHE A 99 0.71 -2.28 6.10
CA PHE A 99 -0.15 -1.24 5.53
C PHE A 99 0.09 0.12 6.19
N TRP A 100 0.06 0.17 7.53
CA TRP A 100 0.29 1.40 8.28
C TRP A 100 1.72 1.91 8.16
N VAL A 101 2.72 1.03 8.05
CA VAL A 101 4.12 1.43 7.77
C VAL A 101 4.24 2.11 6.41
N MET A 102 3.56 1.61 5.38
CA MET A 102 3.58 2.25 4.05
C MET A 102 2.91 3.63 4.07
N LEU A 103 1.78 3.77 4.76
CA LEU A 103 1.13 5.09 4.91
C LEU A 103 1.97 6.07 5.72
N GLU A 104 2.67 5.59 6.76
CA GLU A 104 3.60 6.38 7.55
C GLU A 104 4.79 6.85 6.71
N ASN A 105 5.40 5.96 5.92
CA ASN A 105 6.52 6.30 5.02
C ASN A 105 6.13 7.32 3.94
N LEU A 106 4.89 7.28 3.46
CA LEU A 106 4.35 8.28 2.54
C LEU A 106 4.10 9.65 3.20
N GLY A 107 4.08 9.73 4.53
CA GLY A 107 3.71 10.94 5.27
C GLY A 107 2.18 11.17 5.34
N LEU A 108 1.37 10.18 4.96
CA LEU A 108 -0.09 10.33 4.91
C LEU A 108 -0.76 10.34 6.30
N LEU A 109 -0.02 9.98 7.36
CA LEU A 109 -0.54 9.95 8.73
C LEU A 109 -0.23 11.24 9.52
N GLU A 110 0.44 12.20 8.89
CA GLU A 110 0.76 13.50 9.50
C GLU A 110 -0.51 14.34 9.74
N ASP A 111 -0.55 15.07 10.85
CA ASP A 111 -1.71 15.89 11.20
C ASP A 111 -1.96 16.99 10.15
N GLY A 112 -3.22 17.11 9.72
CA GLY A 112 -3.63 18.02 8.65
C GLY A 112 -3.47 17.46 7.24
N ILE A 113 -2.71 16.37 7.04
CA ILE A 113 -2.57 15.71 5.74
C ILE A 113 -3.74 14.76 5.48
N TYR A 114 -4.08 13.88 6.43
CA TYR A 114 -5.11 12.84 6.23
C TYR A 114 -6.54 13.38 6.07
N ASP A 115 -6.76 14.67 6.30
CA ASP A 115 -8.04 15.37 6.13
C ASP A 115 -8.10 16.21 4.82
N SER A 116 -7.00 16.29 4.06
CA SER A 116 -6.90 17.09 2.83
C SER A 116 -6.70 16.19 1.61
N GLU A 117 -7.77 15.98 0.83
CA GLU A 117 -7.72 15.20 -0.41
C GLU A 117 -6.69 15.76 -1.41
N GLU A 118 -6.50 17.09 -1.45
CA GLU A 118 -5.50 17.75 -2.31
C GLU A 118 -4.07 17.36 -1.91
N GLU A 119 -3.74 17.41 -0.62
CA GLU A 119 -2.41 17.02 -0.14
C GLU A 119 -2.18 15.51 -0.29
N ILE A 120 -3.21 14.70 -0.02
CA ILE A 120 -3.14 13.25 -0.23
C ILE A 120 -2.85 12.98 -1.72
N ASN A 121 -3.58 13.60 -2.64
CA ASN A 121 -3.36 13.42 -4.08
C ASN A 121 -1.96 13.86 -4.50
N ARG A 122 -1.46 14.98 -3.98
CA ARG A 122 -0.09 15.45 -4.25
C ARG A 122 0.96 14.42 -3.82
N ILE A 123 0.80 13.82 -2.64
CA ILE A 123 1.69 12.78 -2.12
C ILE A 123 1.61 11.51 -2.99
N LEU A 124 0.39 11.07 -3.32
CA LEU A 124 0.18 9.90 -4.18
C LEU A 124 0.77 10.09 -5.57
N ASP A 125 0.66 11.29 -6.15
CA ASP A 125 1.28 11.61 -7.43
C ASP A 125 2.80 11.58 -7.35
N ILE A 126 3.42 12.09 -6.28
CA ILE A 126 4.86 11.99 -6.07
C ILE A 126 5.32 10.52 -6.05
N TRP A 127 4.57 9.68 -5.34
CA TRP A 127 4.85 8.27 -5.22
C TRP A 127 4.69 7.52 -6.55
N MET A 128 3.52 7.60 -7.17
CA MET A 128 3.18 6.85 -8.38
C MET A 128 3.93 7.35 -9.62
N ASP A 129 4.26 8.65 -9.69
CA ASP A 129 5.11 9.22 -10.76
C ASP A 129 6.61 9.03 -10.51
N ARG A 130 7.00 8.39 -9.41
CA ARG A 130 8.41 8.18 -9.05
C ARG A 130 9.21 9.48 -8.91
N LYS A 131 8.54 10.56 -8.48
CA LYS A 131 9.13 11.88 -8.21
C LYS A 131 9.74 11.99 -6.81
N PHE A 132 9.74 10.89 -6.05
CA PHE A 132 10.44 10.76 -4.78
C PHE A 132 11.96 10.82 -4.94
N THR A 133 12.71 10.90 -3.84
CA THR A 133 14.18 11.00 -3.91
C THR A 133 14.84 9.69 -4.37
N LYS A 134 16.11 9.73 -4.81
CA LYS A 134 16.88 8.52 -5.17
C LYS A 134 16.89 7.44 -4.09
N LYS A 135 16.79 7.85 -2.82
CA LYS A 135 16.78 6.98 -1.64
C LYS A 135 15.37 6.58 -1.19
N GLY A 136 14.32 6.98 -1.91
CA GLY A 136 12.93 6.62 -1.63
C GLY A 136 12.19 7.52 -0.64
N HIS A 137 12.73 8.66 -0.20
CA HIS A 137 11.92 9.62 0.58
C HIS A 137 10.77 10.16 -0.27
N GLY A 138 9.54 10.00 0.20
CA GLY A 138 8.30 10.24 -0.56
C GLY A 138 7.72 9.00 -1.25
N ASN A 139 8.16 7.80 -0.86
CA ASN A 139 7.71 6.51 -1.37
C ASN A 139 7.30 5.60 -0.22
N ILE A 140 6.56 4.52 -0.53
CA ILE A 140 6.15 3.50 0.46
C ILE A 140 7.33 2.79 1.15
N PHE A 141 8.50 2.77 0.52
CA PHE A 141 9.74 2.24 1.10
C PHE A 141 10.95 3.14 0.78
N SER A 142 11.70 3.53 1.81
CA SER A 142 12.92 4.33 1.67
C SER A 142 14.11 3.63 2.33
N THR A 143 15.29 3.74 1.75
CA THR A 143 16.51 3.12 2.28
C THR A 143 17.60 4.17 2.46
N SER A 144 18.31 4.16 3.58
CA SER A 144 19.46 5.05 3.82
C SER A 144 20.76 4.53 3.19
N LYS A 145 20.87 3.20 3.02
CA LYS A 145 22.11 2.49 2.67
C LYS A 145 22.18 1.97 1.22
N SER A 146 21.17 2.22 0.38
CA SER A 146 21.19 1.72 -1.01
C SER A 146 22.07 2.60 -1.91
N ASP A 147 22.97 1.96 -2.67
CA ASP A 147 23.69 2.58 -3.79
C ASP A 147 22.85 2.57 -5.08
N THR A 148 21.73 1.83 -5.10
CA THR A 148 20.78 1.78 -6.20
C THR A 148 19.76 2.91 -6.09
N ASP A 149 19.49 3.57 -7.22
CA ASP A 149 18.41 4.56 -7.33
C ASP A 149 17.06 3.85 -7.26
N LEU A 150 16.30 4.10 -6.18
CA LEU A 150 15.01 3.44 -5.96
C LEU A 150 13.94 3.85 -6.98
N ARG A 151 14.19 4.87 -7.80
CA ARG A 151 13.30 5.29 -8.88
C ARG A 151 13.42 4.43 -10.14
N ASP A 152 14.41 3.54 -10.20
CA ASP A 152 14.67 2.71 -11.38
C ASP A 152 14.32 1.23 -11.18
N VAL A 153 13.84 0.84 -10.00
CA VAL A 153 13.61 -0.57 -9.60
C VAL A 153 12.20 -0.78 -9.06
N GLU A 154 11.59 -1.94 -9.27
CA GLU A 154 10.21 -2.19 -8.82
C GLU A 154 9.99 -2.08 -7.30
N PHE A 155 8.75 -1.87 -6.86
CA PHE A 155 8.38 -1.75 -5.46
C PHE A 155 8.69 -2.99 -4.63
N TRP A 156 8.60 -4.20 -5.21
CA TRP A 156 8.99 -5.44 -4.53
C TRP A 156 10.46 -5.43 -4.12
N TRP A 157 11.35 -5.03 -5.04
CA TRP A 157 12.76 -4.93 -4.76
C TRP A 157 13.06 -3.87 -3.70
N GLN A 158 12.39 -2.71 -3.80
CA GLN A 158 12.51 -1.64 -2.79
C GLN A 158 12.10 -2.13 -1.40
N MET A 159 11.01 -2.91 -1.32
CA MET A 159 10.55 -3.55 -0.08
C MET A 159 11.61 -4.51 0.47
N GLN A 160 12.17 -5.41 -0.34
CA GLN A 160 13.20 -6.35 0.10
C GLN A 160 14.41 -5.63 0.70
N ARG A 161 14.86 -4.53 0.07
CA ARG A 161 15.94 -3.70 0.60
C ARG A 161 15.57 -3.01 1.91
N TYR A 162 14.37 -2.46 1.99
CA TYR A 162 13.85 -1.86 3.22
C TYR A 162 13.83 -2.87 4.38
N MET A 163 13.38 -4.10 4.11
CA MET A 163 13.37 -5.17 5.11
C MET A 163 14.76 -5.52 5.61
N VAL A 164 15.72 -5.71 4.70
CA VAL A 164 17.12 -5.99 5.07
C VAL A 164 17.71 -4.84 5.89
N GLU A 165 17.43 -3.59 5.54
CA GLU A 165 17.98 -2.44 6.28
C GLU A 165 17.36 -2.28 7.68
N LYS A 166 16.05 -2.52 7.83
CA LYS A 166 15.32 -2.32 9.09
C LYS A 166 15.35 -3.52 10.02
N TYR A 167 15.44 -4.73 9.48
CA TYR A 167 15.28 -5.98 10.22
C TYR A 167 16.40 -7.00 9.97
N GLY A 168 17.31 -6.74 9.04
CA GLY A 168 18.53 -7.53 8.88
C GLY A 168 19.52 -7.20 10.01
N ASN A 169 19.94 -8.22 10.75
CA ASN A 169 21.00 -8.12 11.77
C ASN A 169 22.35 -7.80 11.14
#